data_AF-A0A067CJX0-F1
#
_entry.id   AF-A0A067CJX0-F1
#
_cell.length_a   1.000
_cell.length_b   1.000
_cell.length_c   1.000
_cell.angle_alpha   90.00
_cell.angle_beta   90.00
_cell.angle_gamma   90.00
#
_symmetry.space_group_name_H-M   'P 1'
#
loop_
_entity.id
_entity.type
_entity.pdbx_description
1 polymer ?
#
loop_
_entity_poly.entity_id
_entity_poly.type
_entity_poly.pdbx_seq_one_letter_code
_entity_poly.pdbx_strand_id
1 'polypeptide(L)'
;MGLRRYRRTLQATTLLGTVGGVVVAYYGITLSSLVQAAAPGGARLAVAAIALATIGCLYACASMLGFCGSTAKHERVRCLMIYFYATIVVSVLLVLFTYMALAAPSAIANWLRLHWSVLGLEGHACCQTYDSAITYLSHRFTTLGGLAVASIACMFASLYCVIKIVTVPTVMRDILSVINVIFVFLGLATFGYGLYMMAHDALDAGEDWIASIFTAIGVAVFVLATLGLVGAKAKSRSLLLAYAVGVVLCLVVLLASAIFAFVAASHLATSYELTHDAGDIACTARLFGCSNCTGDVQCLGAQRRSPTLDVWQPCNASSPEPCLHLATVLFPMPSMASVPSPLYNQVAPCGHCPEWPAVEVASYMQRSLDLVGILCLVNWLFLAIALVAALILRRSLQGYQTESI
;
A
#
# COMPACT_ATOMS: atom_id res chain seq x y z
N MET A 1 -30.10 7.83 -22.42
CA MET A 1 -30.70 6.86 -21.48
C MET A 1 -31.54 7.61 -20.46
N GLY A 2 -32.77 7.16 -20.16
CA GLY A 2 -33.62 7.82 -19.17
C GLY A 2 -33.12 7.67 -17.74
N LEU A 3 -33.40 8.66 -16.88
CA LEU A 3 -32.97 8.71 -15.47
C LEU A 3 -33.37 7.47 -14.65
N ARG A 4 -34.45 6.78 -15.05
CA ARG A 4 -34.91 5.50 -14.47
C ARG A 4 -33.95 4.32 -14.75
N ARG A 5 -33.29 4.29 -15.92
CA ARG A 5 -32.29 3.25 -16.25
C ARG A 5 -31.04 3.41 -15.39
N TYR A 6 -30.50 4.63 -15.28
CA TYR A 6 -29.35 4.91 -14.42
C TYR A 6 -29.58 4.52 -12.95
N ARG A 7 -30.81 4.69 -12.43
CA ARG A 7 -31.15 4.23 -11.08
C ARG A 7 -31.11 2.72 -10.93
N ARG A 8 -31.68 1.97 -11.87
CA ARG A 8 -31.64 0.50 -11.85
C ARG A 8 -30.23 -0.04 -12.00
N THR A 9 -29.43 0.57 -12.88
CA THR A 9 -28.01 0.23 -13.03
C THR A 9 -27.26 0.50 -11.74
N LEU A 10 -27.46 1.67 -11.12
CA LEU A 10 -26.85 2.00 -9.83
C LEU A 10 -27.20 0.96 -8.77
N GLN A 11 -28.48 0.59 -8.64
CA GLN A 11 -28.95 -0.45 -7.72
C GLN A 11 -28.25 -1.80 -7.93
N ALA A 12 -28.18 -2.25 -9.19
CA ALA A 12 -27.51 -3.50 -9.54
C ALA A 12 -26.01 -3.44 -9.20
N THR A 13 -25.32 -2.35 -9.55
CA THR A 13 -23.89 -2.18 -9.25
C THR A 13 -23.62 -2.08 -7.75
N THR A 14 -24.50 -1.45 -6.98
CA THR A 14 -24.36 -1.37 -5.51
C THR A 14 -24.62 -2.72 -4.84
N LEU A 15 -25.56 -3.53 -5.35
CA LEU A 15 -25.76 -4.89 -4.85
C LEU A 15 -24.55 -5.78 -5.14
N LEU A 16 -24.03 -5.73 -6.37
CA LEU A 16 -22.77 -6.41 -6.70
C LEU A 16 -21.61 -5.93 -5.81
N GLY A 17 -21.55 -4.62 -5.54
CA GLY A 17 -20.56 -4.05 -4.63
C GLY A 17 -20.69 -4.53 -3.19
N THR A 18 -21.92 -4.70 -2.67
CA THR A 18 -22.13 -5.28 -1.34
C THR A 18 -21.62 -6.72 -1.26
N VAL A 19 -21.92 -7.54 -2.28
CA VAL A 19 -21.43 -8.92 -2.35
C VAL A 19 -19.91 -8.94 -2.43
N GLY A 20 -19.31 -8.11 -3.30
CA GLY A 20 -17.86 -7.97 -3.41
C GLY A 20 -17.20 -7.58 -2.09
N GLY A 21 -17.76 -6.59 -1.39
CA GLY A 21 -17.26 -6.14 -0.08
C GLY A 21 -17.32 -7.23 0.98
N VAL A 22 -18.42 -7.99 1.05
CA VAL A 22 -18.56 -9.12 1.98
C VAL A 22 -17.55 -10.22 1.67
N VAL A 23 -17.32 -10.54 0.40
CA VAL A 23 -16.31 -11.53 -0.01
C VAL A 23 -14.92 -11.08 0.42
N VAL A 24 -14.54 -9.83 0.14
CA VAL A 24 -13.24 -9.27 0.57
C VAL A 24 -13.09 -9.29 2.09
N ALA A 25 -14.15 -8.92 2.83
CA ALA A 25 -14.15 -8.94 4.29
C ALA A 25 -13.94 -10.37 4.84
N TYR A 26 -14.66 -11.34 4.29
CA TYR A 26 -14.53 -12.76 4.65
C TYR A 26 -13.10 -13.26 4.42
N TYR A 27 -12.47 -12.90 3.31
CA TYR A 27 -11.06 -13.23 3.06
C TYR A 27 -10.11 -12.58 4.07
N GLY A 28 -10.30 -11.31 4.42
CA GLY A 28 -9.50 -10.65 5.46
C GLY A 28 -9.63 -11.33 6.83
N ILE A 29 -10.85 -11.69 7.22
CA ILE A 29 -11.13 -12.37 8.50
C ILE A 29 -10.47 -13.76 8.53
N THR A 30 -10.66 -14.55 7.47
CA THR A 30 -10.06 -15.90 7.38
C THR A 30 -8.54 -15.85 7.38
N LEU A 31 -7.94 -14.89 6.67
CA LEU A 31 -6.49 -14.69 6.70
C LEU A 31 -6.00 -14.29 8.10
N SER A 32 -6.72 -13.40 8.79
CA SER A 32 -6.37 -12.97 10.15
C SER A 32 -6.41 -14.14 11.13
N SER A 33 -7.45 -14.98 11.06
CA SER A 33 -7.55 -16.17 11.92
C SER A 33 -6.44 -17.19 11.65
N LEU A 34 -6.05 -17.37 10.39
CA LEU A 34 -4.98 -18.28 10.01
C LEU A 34 -3.61 -17.78 10.51
N VAL A 35 -3.33 -16.49 10.35
CA VAL A 35 -2.08 -15.88 10.81
C VAL A 35 -1.96 -15.96 12.34
N GLN A 36 -3.04 -15.68 13.07
CA GLN A 36 -3.05 -15.79 14.53
C GLN A 36 -2.85 -17.22 15.01
N ALA A 37 -3.41 -18.22 14.30
CA ALA A 37 -3.21 -19.63 14.62
C ALA A 37 -1.78 -20.11 14.34
N ALA A 38 -1.14 -19.59 13.28
CA ALA A 38 0.21 -20.00 12.88
C ALA A 38 1.34 -19.37 13.70
N ALA A 39 1.14 -18.17 14.26
CA ALA A 39 2.16 -17.47 15.03
C ALA A 39 1.56 -16.77 16.25
N PRO A 40 1.58 -17.38 17.45
CA PRO A 40 1.00 -16.80 18.68
C PRO A 40 1.68 -15.50 19.19
N GLY A 41 2.64 -14.93 18.44
CA GLY A 41 3.21 -13.58 18.64
C GLY A 41 3.21 -12.69 17.39
N GLY A 42 2.59 -13.13 16.28
CA GLY A 42 2.63 -12.48 14.97
C GLY A 42 1.74 -11.23 14.83
N ALA A 43 1.76 -10.32 15.81
CA ALA A 43 0.87 -9.16 15.88
C ALA A 43 0.89 -8.30 14.61
N ARG A 44 2.04 -8.18 13.94
CA ARG A 44 2.20 -7.33 12.73
C ARG A 44 1.53 -7.90 11.48
N LEU A 45 1.54 -9.22 11.26
CA LEU A 45 0.85 -9.83 10.12
C LEU A 45 -0.67 -9.82 10.28
N ALA A 46 -1.15 -9.87 11.53
CA ALA A 46 -2.58 -9.71 11.81
C ALA A 46 -3.08 -8.32 11.38
N VAL A 47 -2.25 -7.26 11.49
CA VAL A 47 -2.65 -5.89 11.10
C VAL A 47 -3.05 -5.81 9.63
N ALA A 48 -2.28 -6.41 8.71
CA ALA A 48 -2.59 -6.37 7.29
C ALA A 48 -3.88 -7.14 6.95
N ALA A 49 -4.10 -8.29 7.59
CA ALA A 49 -5.31 -9.10 7.40
C ALA A 49 -6.56 -8.40 7.98
N ILE A 50 -6.42 -7.77 9.15
CA ILE A 50 -7.48 -6.95 9.75
C ILE A 50 -7.77 -5.72 8.87
N ALA A 51 -6.73 -5.06 8.35
CA ALA A 51 -6.90 -3.94 7.43
C ALA A 51 -7.72 -4.37 6.21
N LEU A 52 -7.42 -5.53 5.62
CA LEU A 52 -8.21 -6.08 4.51
C LEU A 52 -9.68 -6.33 4.89
N ALA A 53 -9.91 -6.92 6.06
CA ALA A 53 -11.27 -7.14 6.56
C ALA A 53 -12.03 -5.81 6.72
N THR A 54 -11.38 -4.79 7.30
CA THR A 54 -11.98 -3.46 7.47
C THR A 54 -12.27 -2.79 6.14
N ILE A 55 -11.40 -2.89 5.14
CA ILE A 55 -11.65 -2.36 3.79
C ILE A 55 -12.86 -3.04 3.15
N GLY A 56 -12.98 -4.38 3.28
CA GLY A 56 -14.14 -5.13 2.81
C GLY A 56 -15.45 -4.67 3.48
N CYS A 57 -15.44 -4.50 4.79
CA CYS A 57 -16.58 -3.98 5.55
C CYS A 57 -16.95 -2.55 5.12
N LEU A 58 -15.96 -1.65 5.01
CA LEU A 58 -16.18 -0.29 4.52
C LEU A 58 -16.76 -0.27 3.11
N TYR A 59 -16.30 -1.16 2.23
CA TYR A 59 -16.85 -1.30 0.88
C TYR A 59 -18.31 -1.75 0.90
N ALA A 60 -18.64 -2.75 1.72
CA ALA A 60 -20.00 -3.25 1.86
C ALA A 60 -20.93 -2.15 2.43
N CYS A 61 -20.51 -1.45 3.49
CA CYS A 61 -21.25 -0.35 4.08
C CYS A 61 -21.46 0.81 3.11
N ALA A 62 -20.41 1.22 2.37
CA ALA A 62 -20.53 2.23 1.33
C ALA A 62 -21.53 1.80 0.26
N SER A 63 -21.44 0.57 -0.22
CA SER A 63 -22.36 0.03 -1.23
C SER A 63 -23.81 0.00 -0.74
N MET A 64 -24.06 -0.32 0.53
CA MET A 64 -25.39 -0.22 1.15
C MET A 64 -25.90 1.23 1.17
N LEU A 65 -25.07 2.20 1.52
CA LEU A 65 -25.43 3.62 1.46
C LEU A 65 -25.81 4.06 0.04
N GLY A 66 -25.08 3.58 -0.98
CA GLY A 66 -25.41 3.82 -2.38
C GLY A 66 -26.78 3.23 -2.76
N PHE A 67 -27.08 2.02 -2.29
CA PHE A 67 -28.38 1.38 -2.52
C PHE A 67 -29.51 2.18 -1.84
N CYS A 68 -29.37 2.54 -0.56
CA CYS A 68 -30.31 3.38 0.17
C CYS A 68 -30.50 4.77 -0.49
N GLY A 69 -29.41 5.40 -0.94
CA GLY A 69 -29.45 6.66 -1.67
C GLY A 69 -30.13 6.57 -3.04
N SER A 70 -30.17 5.38 -3.64
CA SER A 70 -30.90 5.15 -4.90
C SER A 70 -32.43 5.06 -4.71
N THR A 71 -32.87 4.54 -3.55
CA THR A 71 -34.27 4.25 -3.21
C THR A 71 -34.94 5.39 -2.43
N ALA A 72 -34.18 6.17 -1.66
CA ALA A 72 -34.68 7.27 -0.86
C ALA A 72 -35.35 8.37 -1.72
N LYS A 73 -36.54 8.81 -1.28
CA LYS A 73 -37.27 9.95 -1.88
C LYS A 73 -36.82 11.29 -1.29
N HIS A 74 -36.68 11.36 0.03
CA HIS A 74 -36.19 12.53 0.76
C HIS A 74 -34.67 12.41 1.00
N GLU A 75 -33.96 13.52 0.98
CA GLU A 75 -32.49 13.62 1.21
C GLU A 75 -31.58 12.83 0.25
N ARG A 76 -32.15 12.34 -0.86
CA ARG A 76 -31.46 11.53 -1.88
C ARG A 76 -30.08 12.04 -2.28
N VAL A 77 -29.95 13.35 -2.48
CA VAL A 77 -28.69 13.99 -2.91
C VAL A 77 -27.62 13.84 -1.84
N ARG A 78 -27.93 14.02 -0.56
CA ARG A 78 -26.96 13.92 0.54
C ARG A 78 -26.40 12.50 0.64
N CYS A 79 -27.27 11.48 0.65
CA CYS A 79 -26.84 10.08 0.70
C CYS A 79 -26.00 9.69 -0.52
N LEU A 80 -26.37 10.13 -1.72
CA LEU A 80 -25.60 9.86 -2.94
C LEU A 80 -24.23 10.54 -2.93
N MET A 81 -24.11 11.73 -2.34
CA MET A 81 -22.82 12.42 -2.19
C MET A 81 -21.93 11.71 -1.17
N ILE A 82 -22.46 11.30 -0.02
CA ILE A 82 -21.70 10.50 0.96
C ILE A 82 -21.21 9.20 0.32
N TYR A 83 -22.09 8.50 -0.41
CA TYR A 83 -21.73 7.31 -1.16
C TYR A 83 -20.62 7.59 -2.19
N PHE A 84 -20.71 8.70 -2.92
CA PHE A 84 -19.71 9.09 -3.92
C PHE A 84 -18.32 9.25 -3.29
N TYR A 85 -18.21 9.98 -2.17
CA TYR A 85 -16.93 10.15 -1.47
C TYR A 85 -16.39 8.85 -0.87
N ALA A 86 -17.26 8.07 -0.21
CA ALA A 86 -16.87 6.78 0.34
C ALA A 86 -16.35 5.83 -0.77
N THR A 87 -17.03 5.80 -1.92
CA THR A 87 -16.63 4.97 -3.05
C THR A 87 -15.28 5.39 -3.62
N ILE A 88 -15.01 6.70 -3.71
CA ILE A 88 -13.69 7.20 -4.11
C ILE A 88 -12.61 6.69 -3.15
N VAL A 89 -12.78 6.88 -1.84
CA VAL A 89 -11.78 6.46 -0.84
C VAL A 89 -11.54 4.96 -0.91
N VAL A 90 -12.61 4.16 -0.91
CA VAL A 90 -12.50 2.70 -0.98
C VAL A 90 -11.88 2.25 -2.31
N SER A 91 -12.16 2.94 -3.42
CA SER A 91 -11.54 2.62 -4.72
C SER A 91 -10.02 2.79 -4.70
N VAL A 92 -9.50 3.83 -4.05
CA VAL A 92 -8.05 4.03 -3.88
C VAL A 92 -7.43 2.91 -3.07
N LEU A 93 -8.05 2.59 -1.93
CA LEU A 93 -7.59 1.49 -1.07
C LEU A 93 -7.62 0.15 -1.80
N LEU A 94 -8.65 -0.10 -2.61
CA LEU A 94 -8.75 -1.31 -3.43
C LEU A 94 -7.73 -1.35 -4.57
N VAL A 95 -7.40 -0.22 -5.21
CA VAL A 95 -6.34 -0.18 -6.24
C VAL A 95 -4.99 -0.58 -5.63
N LEU A 96 -4.66 0.01 -4.47
CA LEU A 96 -3.44 -0.33 -3.74
C LEU A 96 -3.44 -1.80 -3.33
N PHE A 97 -4.56 -2.27 -2.78
CA PHE A 97 -4.72 -3.68 -2.43
C PHE A 97 -4.59 -4.60 -3.65
N THR A 98 -5.17 -4.25 -4.79
CA THR A 98 -5.11 -5.03 -6.02
C THR A 98 -3.66 -5.17 -6.49
N TYR A 99 -2.92 -4.06 -6.51
CA TYR A 99 -1.52 -4.08 -6.87
C TYR A 99 -0.72 -4.95 -5.91
N MET A 100 -0.89 -4.76 -4.60
CA MET A 100 -0.22 -5.57 -3.59
C MET A 100 -0.58 -7.05 -3.70
N ALA A 101 -1.84 -7.40 -3.98
CA ALA A 101 -2.28 -8.79 -4.16
C ALA A 101 -1.68 -9.42 -5.42
N LEU A 102 -1.53 -8.66 -6.50
CA LEU A 102 -0.90 -9.15 -7.74
C LEU A 102 0.63 -9.22 -7.63
N ALA A 103 1.26 -8.36 -6.82
CA ALA A 103 2.69 -8.41 -6.54
C ALA A 103 3.05 -9.42 -5.43
N ALA A 104 2.13 -9.73 -4.51
CA ALA A 104 2.36 -10.61 -3.37
C ALA A 104 2.90 -12.03 -3.70
N PRO A 105 2.57 -12.70 -4.82
CA PRO A 105 2.96 -14.09 -5.03
C PRO A 105 4.46 -14.37 -4.89
N SER A 106 5.34 -13.48 -5.37
CA SER A 106 6.77 -13.72 -5.21
C SER A 106 7.29 -13.33 -3.82
N ALA A 107 6.73 -12.29 -3.18
CA ALA A 107 7.11 -11.94 -1.81
C ALA A 107 6.75 -13.07 -0.83
N ILE A 108 5.61 -13.70 -1.07
CA ILE A 108 5.16 -14.85 -0.29
C ILE A 108 5.96 -16.10 -0.63
N ALA A 109 6.33 -16.33 -1.89
CA ALA A 109 7.21 -17.44 -2.24
C ALA A 109 8.56 -17.36 -1.50
N ASN A 110 9.15 -16.16 -1.42
CA ASN A 110 10.39 -15.93 -0.68
C ASN A 110 10.19 -16.14 0.82
N TRP A 111 9.12 -15.57 1.41
CA TRP A 111 8.83 -15.79 2.83
C TRP A 111 8.60 -17.27 3.16
N LEU A 112 7.80 -17.95 2.35
CA LEU A 112 7.47 -19.36 2.52
C LEU A 112 8.74 -20.21 2.42
N ARG A 113 9.68 -19.85 1.54
CA ARG A 113 10.98 -20.53 1.41
C ARG A 113 11.75 -20.54 2.73
N LEU A 114 11.74 -19.40 3.42
CA LEU A 114 12.49 -19.19 4.67
C LEU A 114 11.84 -19.85 5.89
N HIS A 115 10.52 -20.03 5.86
CA HIS A 115 9.75 -20.53 7.01
C HIS A 115 9.18 -21.93 6.80
N TRP A 116 9.41 -22.55 5.63
CA TRP A 116 8.82 -23.85 5.26
C TRP A 116 9.03 -24.93 6.32
N SER A 117 10.27 -25.06 6.80
CA SER A 117 10.67 -26.06 7.79
C SER A 117 10.03 -25.85 9.17
N VAL A 118 9.77 -24.60 9.53
CA VAL A 118 9.20 -24.24 10.84
C VAL A 118 7.68 -24.33 10.85
N LEU A 119 7.06 -24.15 9.68
CA LEU A 119 5.60 -24.11 9.56
C LEU A 119 4.92 -25.48 9.66
N GLY A 120 5.64 -26.58 9.41
CA GLY A 120 5.09 -27.93 9.54
C GLY A 120 3.85 -28.20 8.69
N LEU A 121 3.73 -27.53 7.53
CA LEU A 121 2.54 -27.55 6.67
C LEU A 121 2.36 -28.85 5.86
N GLU A 122 3.36 -29.74 5.90
CA GLU A 122 3.41 -30.99 5.13
C GLU A 122 2.23 -31.95 5.42
N GLY A 123 1.59 -31.80 6.58
CA GLY A 123 0.40 -32.58 6.96
C GLY A 123 -0.90 -32.16 6.27
N HIS A 124 -0.94 -31.04 5.55
CA HIS A 124 -2.14 -30.54 4.88
C HIS A 124 -2.15 -30.88 3.39
N ALA A 125 -3.30 -31.32 2.86
CA ALA A 125 -3.44 -31.73 1.46
C ALA A 125 -3.09 -30.62 0.44
N CYS A 126 -3.20 -29.34 0.81
CA CYS A 126 -2.81 -28.21 -0.04
C CYS A 126 -1.30 -27.92 -0.03
N CYS A 127 -0.57 -28.39 0.98
CA CYS A 127 0.82 -28.00 1.26
C CYS A 127 1.73 -29.21 1.50
N GLN A 128 1.45 -30.34 0.83
CA GLN A 128 2.31 -31.54 0.93
C GLN A 128 3.73 -31.27 0.41
N THR A 129 3.86 -30.41 -0.59
CA THR A 129 5.16 -29.95 -1.09
C THR A 129 5.21 -28.42 -1.13
N TYR A 130 6.43 -27.88 -1.12
CA TYR A 130 6.67 -26.44 -1.25
C TYR A 130 6.05 -25.87 -2.54
N ASP A 131 6.22 -26.57 -3.66
CA ASP A 131 5.67 -26.16 -4.96
C ASP A 131 4.13 -26.17 -4.99
N SER A 132 3.50 -27.15 -4.33
CA SER A 132 2.04 -27.22 -4.24
C SER A 132 1.49 -26.07 -3.38
N ALA A 133 2.18 -25.75 -2.28
CA ALA A 133 1.81 -24.64 -1.40
C ALA A 133 1.92 -23.27 -2.10
N ILE A 134 3.00 -23.04 -2.85
CA ILE A 134 3.15 -21.81 -3.64
C ILE A 134 2.07 -21.70 -4.71
N THR A 135 1.84 -22.78 -5.46
CA THR A 135 0.83 -22.78 -6.53
C THR A 135 -0.56 -22.48 -5.97
N TYR A 136 -0.89 -23.09 -4.83
CA TYR A 136 -2.14 -22.83 -4.11
C TYR A 136 -2.28 -21.37 -3.66
N LEU A 137 -1.24 -20.80 -3.05
CA LEU A 137 -1.23 -19.41 -2.59
C LEU A 137 -1.31 -18.43 -3.76
N SER A 138 -0.50 -18.64 -4.80
CA SER A 138 -0.49 -17.82 -6.01
C SER A 138 -1.86 -17.77 -6.68
N HIS A 139 -2.55 -18.92 -6.79
CA HIS A 139 -3.92 -18.97 -7.31
C HIS A 139 -4.91 -18.17 -6.44
N ARG A 140 -4.77 -18.19 -5.11
CA ARG A 140 -5.63 -17.38 -4.22
C ARG A 140 -5.35 -15.87 -4.35
N PHE A 141 -4.10 -15.45 -4.43
CA PHE A 141 -3.77 -14.03 -4.61
C PHE A 141 -4.19 -13.47 -5.97
N THR A 142 -4.04 -14.25 -7.04
CA THR A 142 -4.50 -13.87 -8.39
C THR A 142 -6.02 -13.77 -8.48
N THR A 143 -6.76 -14.70 -7.86
CA THR A 143 -8.23 -14.63 -7.79
C THR A 143 -8.71 -13.44 -6.95
N LEU A 144 -8.03 -13.11 -5.85
CA LEU A 144 -8.28 -11.91 -5.06
C LEU A 144 -8.03 -10.62 -5.87
N GLY A 145 -6.92 -10.56 -6.60
CA GLY A 145 -6.62 -9.45 -7.51
C GLY A 145 -7.71 -9.27 -8.57
N GLY A 146 -8.16 -10.38 -9.19
CA GLY A 146 -9.25 -10.35 -10.16
C GLY A 146 -10.58 -9.84 -9.58
N LEU A 147 -10.95 -10.30 -8.38
CA LEU A 147 -12.14 -9.81 -7.67
C LEU A 147 -12.06 -8.32 -7.32
N ALA A 148 -10.87 -7.85 -6.94
CA ALA A 148 -10.65 -6.44 -6.64
C ALA A 148 -10.75 -5.57 -7.90
N VAL A 149 -10.17 -6.00 -9.04
CA VAL A 149 -10.35 -5.33 -10.35
C VAL A 149 -11.83 -5.24 -10.75
N ALA A 150 -12.56 -6.35 -10.64
CA ALA A 150 -13.99 -6.36 -10.94
C ALA A 150 -14.80 -5.42 -10.03
N SER A 151 -14.42 -5.34 -8.75
CA SER A 151 -15.02 -4.42 -7.77
C SER A 151 -14.74 -2.96 -8.12
N ILE A 152 -13.50 -2.62 -8.48
CA ILE A 152 -13.11 -1.28 -8.94
C ILE A 152 -13.91 -0.88 -10.19
N ALA A 153 -14.06 -1.79 -11.16
CA ALA A 153 -14.87 -1.53 -12.35
C ALA A 153 -16.35 -1.26 -12.00
N CYS A 154 -16.93 -2.02 -11.06
CA CYS A 154 -18.28 -1.78 -10.55
C CYS A 154 -18.41 -0.41 -9.86
N MET A 155 -17.41 0.00 -9.07
CA MET A 155 -17.36 1.32 -8.44
C MET A 155 -17.29 2.45 -9.46
N PHE A 156 -16.46 2.33 -10.50
CA PHE A 156 -16.41 3.37 -11.54
C PHE A 156 -17.73 3.47 -12.31
N ALA A 157 -18.38 2.33 -12.59
CA ALA A 157 -19.71 2.31 -13.19
C ALA A 157 -20.77 2.97 -12.29
N SER A 158 -20.70 2.75 -10.96
CA SER A 158 -21.62 3.36 -10.00
C SER A 158 -21.38 4.87 -9.87
N LEU A 159 -20.11 5.32 -9.78
CA LEU A 159 -19.73 6.73 -9.77
C LEU A 159 -20.23 7.46 -11.02
N TYR A 160 -20.07 6.86 -12.20
CA TYR A 160 -20.60 7.41 -13.45
C TYR A 160 -22.13 7.59 -13.39
N CYS A 161 -22.86 6.60 -12.86
CA CYS A 161 -24.30 6.71 -12.67
C CYS A 161 -24.68 7.84 -11.70
N VAL A 162 -23.96 8.00 -10.60
CA VAL A 162 -24.19 9.07 -9.61
C VAL A 162 -23.99 10.45 -10.25
N ILE A 163 -22.90 10.65 -11.01
CA ILE A 163 -22.61 11.90 -11.72
C ILE A 163 -23.76 12.26 -12.66
N LYS A 164 -24.31 11.28 -13.39
CA LYS A 164 -25.46 11.50 -14.28
C LYS A 164 -26.77 11.79 -13.54
N ILE A 165 -26.90 11.39 -12.28
CA ILE A 165 -28.10 11.60 -11.46
C ILE A 165 -28.09 12.98 -10.76
N VAL A 166 -26.96 13.41 -10.20
CA VAL A 166 -26.91 14.54 -9.23
C VAL A 166 -26.66 15.91 -9.88
N THR A 167 -26.50 15.99 -11.21
CA THR A 167 -26.08 17.19 -11.98
C THR A 167 -24.64 17.62 -11.69
N VAL A 168 -23.85 17.79 -12.76
CA VAL A 168 -22.41 18.06 -12.67
C VAL A 168 -22.05 19.30 -11.84
N PRO A 169 -22.70 20.47 -11.98
CA PRO A 169 -22.27 21.68 -11.28
C PRO A 169 -22.41 21.62 -9.76
N THR A 170 -23.49 21.01 -9.26
CA THR A 170 -23.73 20.83 -7.82
C THR A 170 -22.68 19.92 -7.21
N VAL A 171 -22.39 18.81 -7.89
CA VAL A 171 -21.39 17.81 -7.50
C VAL A 171 -19.99 18.43 -7.48
N MET A 172 -19.60 19.15 -8.54
CA MET A 172 -18.24 19.71 -8.65
C MET A 172 -17.92 20.74 -7.56
N ARG A 173 -18.88 21.58 -7.17
CA ARG A 173 -18.70 22.54 -6.08
C ARG A 173 -18.49 21.86 -4.73
N ASP A 174 -19.31 20.85 -4.44
CA ASP A 174 -19.22 20.11 -3.19
C ASP A 174 -17.92 19.30 -3.13
N ILE A 175 -17.56 18.63 -4.23
CA ILE A 175 -16.29 17.90 -4.39
C ILE A 175 -15.10 18.81 -4.11
N LEU A 176 -15.07 19.99 -4.73
CA LEU A 176 -13.96 20.93 -4.56
C LEU A 176 -13.83 21.38 -3.10
N SER A 177 -14.94 21.58 -2.39
CA SER A 177 -14.90 21.93 -0.96
C SER A 177 -14.41 20.77 -0.11
N VAL A 178 -14.95 19.56 -0.30
CA VAL A 178 -14.61 18.38 0.51
C VAL A 178 -13.16 17.97 0.30
N ILE A 179 -12.70 17.90 -0.95
CA ILE A 179 -11.30 17.55 -1.27
C ILE A 179 -10.34 18.54 -0.62
N ASN A 180 -10.61 19.85 -0.72
CA ASN A 180 -9.74 20.85 -0.11
C ASN A 180 -9.77 20.81 1.42
N VAL A 181 -10.90 20.48 2.07
CA VAL A 181 -10.92 20.26 3.52
C VAL A 181 -10.01 19.09 3.91
N ILE A 182 -10.10 17.97 3.18
CA ILE A 182 -9.22 16.81 3.41
C ILE A 182 -7.74 17.21 3.23
N PHE A 183 -7.42 17.96 2.18
CA PHE A 183 -6.05 18.43 1.94
C PHE A 183 -5.57 19.44 2.97
N VAL A 184 -6.45 20.25 3.59
CA VAL A 184 -6.06 21.09 4.73
C VAL A 184 -5.58 20.23 5.90
N PHE A 185 -6.35 19.20 6.28
CA PHE A 185 -5.94 18.30 7.37
C PHE A 185 -4.66 17.53 7.02
N LEU A 186 -4.54 17.06 5.78
CA LEU A 186 -3.36 16.35 5.31
C LEU A 186 -2.12 17.26 5.29
N GLY A 187 -2.27 18.50 4.82
CA GLY A 187 -1.21 19.53 4.82
C GLY A 187 -0.73 19.86 6.23
N LEU A 188 -1.66 19.99 7.18
CA LEU A 188 -1.31 20.21 8.60
C LEU A 188 -0.61 19.00 9.22
N ALA A 189 -1.09 17.78 8.94
CA ALA A 189 -0.48 16.56 9.46
C ALA A 189 0.94 16.35 8.90
N THR A 190 1.13 16.56 7.59
CA THR A 190 2.44 16.46 6.94
C THR A 190 3.40 17.54 7.42
N PHE A 191 2.93 18.77 7.58
CA PHE A 191 3.72 19.86 8.18
C PHE A 191 4.14 19.54 9.61
N GLY A 192 3.19 19.12 10.46
CA GLY A 192 3.47 18.76 11.85
C GLY A 192 4.43 17.57 11.97
N TYR A 193 4.29 16.58 11.09
CA TYR A 193 5.21 15.44 11.03
C TYR A 193 6.62 15.86 10.57
N GLY A 194 6.72 16.75 9.57
CA GLY A 194 8.01 17.31 9.16
C GLY A 194 8.73 18.04 10.29
N LEU A 195 8.01 18.86 11.06
CA LEU A 195 8.55 19.52 12.25
C LEU A 195 8.94 18.51 13.35
N TYR A 196 8.14 17.47 13.54
CA TYR A 196 8.46 16.41 14.50
C TYR A 196 9.77 15.69 14.14
N MET A 197 9.97 15.35 12.86
CA MET A 197 11.21 14.73 12.37
C MET A 197 12.41 15.64 12.60
N MET A 198 12.29 16.94 12.32
CA MET A 198 13.35 17.93 12.58
C MET A 198 13.69 18.07 14.07
N ALA A 199 12.71 17.90 14.96
CA ALA A 199 12.90 18.13 16.39
C ALA A 199 13.48 16.91 17.14
N HIS A 200 13.35 15.70 16.60
CA HIS A 200 13.71 14.45 17.28
C HIS A 200 14.94 13.76 16.69
N ASP A 201 15.69 14.42 15.80
CA ASP A 201 16.80 13.83 15.04
C ASP A 201 16.46 12.41 14.53
N ALA A 202 15.21 12.20 14.11
CA ALA A 202 14.70 10.88 13.75
C ALA A 202 15.41 10.30 12.49
N LEU A 203 16.25 11.12 11.85
CA LEU A 203 17.01 10.85 10.64
C LEU A 203 18.51 11.00 10.93
N ASP A 204 19.06 10.14 11.79
CA ASP A 204 20.48 10.15 12.20
C ASP A 204 21.50 9.99 11.05
N ALA A 205 21.06 9.72 9.81
CA ALA A 205 21.92 9.41 8.65
C ALA A 205 22.21 10.60 7.71
N GLY A 206 22.04 11.85 8.17
CA GLY A 206 22.27 13.04 7.33
C GLY A 206 21.15 13.29 6.30
N GLU A 207 19.95 12.80 6.58
CA GLU A 207 18.77 12.90 5.72
C GLU A 207 17.85 14.07 6.07
N ASP A 208 18.35 15.10 6.77
CA ASP A 208 17.58 16.28 7.22
C ASP A 208 16.84 17.01 6.09
N TRP A 209 17.34 16.85 4.85
CA TRP A 209 16.70 17.34 3.64
C TRP A 209 15.31 16.74 3.41
N ILE A 210 15.07 15.48 3.82
CA ILE A 210 13.75 14.81 3.74
C ILE A 210 12.76 15.52 4.65
N ALA A 211 13.14 15.81 5.90
CA ALA A 211 12.28 16.54 6.83
C ALA A 211 11.96 17.95 6.32
N SER A 212 12.93 18.61 5.68
CA SER A 212 12.74 19.91 5.02
C SER A 212 11.72 19.84 3.87
N ILE A 213 11.78 18.79 3.05
CA ILE A 213 10.81 18.55 1.97
C ILE A 213 9.42 18.30 2.52
N PHE A 214 9.26 17.46 3.55
CA PHE A 214 7.96 17.19 4.18
C PHE A 214 7.30 18.47 4.69
N THR A 215 8.09 19.32 5.36
CA THR A 215 7.63 20.60 5.88
C THR A 215 7.21 21.53 4.74
N ALA A 216 8.02 21.66 3.68
CA ALA A 216 7.71 22.50 2.52
C ALA A 216 6.45 22.04 1.76
N ILE A 217 6.32 20.73 1.53
CA ILE A 217 5.13 20.14 0.89
C ILE A 217 3.89 20.37 1.75
N GLY A 218 3.98 20.15 3.07
CA GLY A 218 2.85 20.36 3.97
C GLY A 218 2.32 21.80 3.93
N VAL A 219 3.22 22.79 3.95
CA VAL A 219 2.87 24.21 3.79
C VAL A 219 2.24 24.47 2.42
N ALA A 220 2.83 23.97 1.33
CA ALA A 220 2.32 24.19 -0.02
C ALA A 220 0.91 23.60 -0.19
N VAL A 221 0.68 22.37 0.27
CA VAL A 221 -0.63 21.70 0.25
C VAL A 221 -1.65 22.48 1.07
N PHE A 222 -1.27 22.93 2.28
CA PHE A 222 -2.16 23.73 3.13
C PHE A 222 -2.56 25.06 2.46
N VAL A 223 -1.61 25.80 1.89
CA VAL A 223 -1.89 27.07 1.20
C VAL A 223 -2.77 26.85 -0.03
N LEU A 224 -2.47 25.85 -0.86
CA LEU A 224 -3.30 25.55 -2.03
C LEU A 224 -4.70 25.11 -1.63
N ALA A 225 -4.83 24.26 -0.61
CA ALA A 225 -6.12 23.77 -0.14
C ALA A 225 -6.99 24.90 0.44
N THR A 226 -6.39 25.83 1.21
CA THR A 226 -7.10 27.01 1.72
C THR A 226 -7.55 27.95 0.59
N LEU A 227 -6.71 28.19 -0.42
CA LEU A 227 -7.11 28.96 -1.61
C LEU A 227 -8.27 28.30 -2.36
N GLY A 228 -8.25 26.98 -2.52
CA GLY A 228 -9.34 26.22 -3.14
C GLY A 228 -10.65 26.32 -2.34
N LEU A 229 -10.57 26.19 -1.02
CA LEU A 229 -11.73 26.29 -0.11
C LEU A 229 -12.33 27.70 -0.11
N VAL A 230 -11.50 28.74 0.05
CA VAL A 230 -11.95 30.14 0.05
C VAL A 230 -12.44 30.52 -1.34
N GLY A 231 -11.76 30.12 -2.42
CA GLY A 231 -12.18 30.37 -3.79
C GLY A 231 -13.56 29.76 -4.10
N ALA A 232 -13.82 28.54 -3.61
CA ALA A 232 -15.11 27.87 -3.76
C ALA A 232 -16.24 28.58 -2.97
N LYS A 233 -15.97 29.04 -1.74
CA LYS A 233 -16.97 29.71 -0.88
C LYS A 233 -17.23 31.16 -1.28
N ALA A 234 -16.16 31.92 -1.52
CA ALA A 234 -16.23 33.34 -1.87
C ALA A 234 -16.65 33.57 -3.33
N LYS A 235 -16.75 32.50 -4.14
CA LYS A 235 -17.06 32.58 -5.59
C LYS A 235 -16.11 33.53 -6.34
N SER A 236 -14.87 33.68 -5.85
CA SER A 236 -13.89 34.59 -6.43
C SER A 236 -13.18 33.92 -7.61
N ARG A 237 -13.34 34.49 -8.81
CA ARG A 237 -12.69 33.98 -10.03
C ARG A 237 -11.17 34.05 -9.95
N SER A 238 -10.64 35.05 -9.26
CA SER A 238 -9.19 35.27 -9.10
C SER A 238 -8.56 34.22 -8.20
N LEU A 239 -9.20 33.90 -7.07
CA LEU A 239 -8.74 32.85 -6.15
C LEU A 239 -8.82 31.46 -6.80
N LEU A 240 -9.90 31.17 -7.54
CA LEU A 240 -10.02 29.92 -8.30
C LEU A 240 -8.97 29.80 -9.41
N LEU A 241 -8.56 30.91 -10.04
CA LEU A 241 -7.46 30.91 -11.00
C LEU A 241 -6.12 30.62 -10.30
N ALA A 242 -5.81 31.29 -9.19
CA ALA A 242 -4.59 31.06 -8.43
C ALA A 242 -4.49 29.60 -7.96
N TYR A 243 -5.59 29.05 -7.43
CA TYR A 243 -5.71 27.63 -7.10
C TYR A 243 -5.45 26.73 -8.31
N ALA A 244 -6.09 27.00 -9.45
CA ALA A 244 -5.91 26.19 -10.67
C ALA A 244 -4.46 26.21 -11.17
N VAL A 245 -3.78 27.36 -11.15
CA VAL A 245 -2.35 27.47 -11.52
C VAL A 245 -1.49 26.64 -10.58
N GLY A 246 -1.72 26.72 -9.27
CA GLY A 246 -1.01 25.92 -8.28
C GLY A 246 -1.22 24.42 -8.46
N VAL A 247 -2.46 24.00 -8.72
CA VAL A 247 -2.77 22.58 -9.01
C VAL A 247 -2.09 22.11 -10.30
N VAL A 248 -2.03 22.92 -11.36
CA VAL A 248 -1.29 22.58 -12.58
C VAL A 248 0.19 22.37 -12.29
N LEU A 249 0.81 23.23 -11.47
CA LEU A 249 2.19 23.05 -11.05
C LEU A 249 2.38 21.72 -10.30
N CYS A 250 1.49 21.39 -9.36
CA CYS A 250 1.52 20.10 -8.66
C CYS A 250 1.36 18.90 -9.60
N LEU A 251 0.50 19.00 -10.63
CA LEU A 251 0.33 17.95 -11.64
C LEU A 251 1.61 17.71 -12.43
N VAL A 252 2.34 18.76 -12.80
CA VAL A 252 3.63 18.63 -13.51
C VAL A 252 4.66 17.93 -12.62
N VAL A 253 4.76 18.36 -11.36
CA VAL A 253 5.70 17.76 -10.39
C VAL A 253 5.38 16.29 -10.14
N LEU A 254 4.09 15.94 -9.93
CA LEU A 254 3.68 14.55 -9.69
C LEU A 254 3.88 13.65 -10.91
N LEU A 255 3.71 14.18 -12.12
CA LEU A 255 3.97 13.43 -13.34
C LEU A 255 5.48 13.18 -13.49
N ALA A 256 6.30 14.20 -13.27
CA ALA A 256 7.75 14.06 -13.28
C ALA A 256 8.24 13.07 -12.22
N SER A 257 7.67 13.11 -11.00
CA SER A 257 8.02 12.17 -9.93
C SER A 257 7.56 10.75 -10.23
N ALA A 258 6.40 10.56 -10.86
CA ALA A 258 5.94 9.25 -11.29
C ALA A 258 6.88 8.65 -12.35
N ILE A 259 7.23 9.44 -13.39
CA ILE A 259 8.17 9.01 -14.43
C ILE A 259 9.53 8.69 -13.81
N PHE A 260 10.03 9.56 -12.92
CA PHE A 260 11.29 9.34 -12.22
C PHE A 260 11.24 8.05 -11.39
N ALA A 261 10.16 7.79 -10.65
CA ALA A 261 10.03 6.57 -9.85
C ALA A 261 10.10 5.30 -10.72
N PHE A 262 9.38 5.26 -11.84
CA PHE A 262 9.41 4.10 -12.75
C PHE A 262 10.76 3.92 -13.46
N VAL A 263 11.41 5.02 -13.86
CA VAL A 263 12.73 4.97 -14.50
C VAL A 263 13.83 4.62 -13.49
N ALA A 264 13.78 5.20 -12.30
CA ALA A 264 14.70 4.87 -11.21
C ALA A 264 14.54 3.41 -10.79
N ALA A 265 13.31 2.87 -10.76
CA ALA A 265 13.07 1.47 -10.43
C ALA A 265 13.81 0.49 -11.34
N SER A 266 13.91 0.79 -12.64
CA SER A 266 14.65 -0.06 -13.59
C SER A 266 16.17 0.10 -13.49
N HIS A 267 16.67 1.30 -13.21
CA HIS A 267 18.11 1.59 -13.09
C HIS A 267 18.70 1.24 -11.72
N LEU A 268 17.93 1.33 -10.63
CA LEU A 268 18.38 0.93 -9.30
C LEU A 268 18.66 -0.57 -9.29
N ALA A 269 17.75 -1.38 -9.86
CA ALA A 269 17.91 -2.83 -9.91
C ALA A 269 19.27 -3.24 -10.51
N THR A 270 19.72 -2.59 -11.59
CA THR A 270 21.01 -2.89 -12.23
C THR A 270 22.21 -2.31 -11.48
N SER A 271 22.06 -1.16 -10.83
CA SER A 271 23.14 -0.51 -10.06
C SER A 271 23.43 -1.25 -8.75
N TYR A 272 22.40 -1.87 -8.16
CA TYR A 272 22.51 -2.64 -6.92
C TYR A 272 23.29 -3.94 -7.08
N GLU A 273 23.17 -4.63 -8.22
CA GLU A 273 23.97 -5.83 -8.51
C GLU A 273 25.49 -5.55 -8.52
N LEU A 274 25.91 -4.30 -8.74
CA LEU A 274 27.31 -3.96 -8.95
C LEU A 274 28.06 -3.41 -7.72
N THR A 275 27.36 -2.84 -6.73
CA THR A 275 28.02 -1.97 -5.73
C THR A 275 27.83 -2.37 -4.28
N HIS A 276 26.75 -3.07 -3.92
CA HIS A 276 26.43 -3.36 -2.52
C HIS A 276 26.00 -4.82 -2.38
N ASP A 277 26.44 -5.45 -1.29
CA ASP A 277 26.04 -6.81 -1.01
C ASP A 277 24.56 -6.84 -0.59
N ALA A 278 23.77 -7.67 -1.25
CA ALA A 278 22.30 -7.63 -1.16
C ALA A 278 21.80 -7.89 0.26
N GLY A 279 22.52 -8.73 1.01
CA GLY A 279 22.19 -9.04 2.40
C GLY A 279 22.41 -7.85 3.35
N ASP A 280 23.30 -6.89 3.04
CA ASP A 280 23.50 -5.69 3.86
C ASP A 280 22.34 -4.72 3.68
N ILE A 281 21.82 -4.61 2.46
CA ILE A 281 20.64 -3.79 2.17
C ILE A 281 19.40 -4.40 2.83
N ALA A 282 19.24 -5.72 2.72
CA ALA A 282 18.14 -6.42 3.39
C ALA A 282 18.18 -6.21 4.91
N CYS A 283 19.39 -6.21 5.48
CA CYS A 283 19.66 -5.95 6.88
C CYS A 283 19.28 -4.52 7.30
N THR A 284 19.81 -3.52 6.59
CA THR A 284 19.58 -2.10 6.87
C THR A 284 18.13 -1.70 6.68
N ALA A 285 17.49 -2.19 5.62
CA ALA A 285 16.06 -2.00 5.37
C ALA A 285 15.15 -2.84 6.29
N ARG A 286 15.73 -3.68 7.17
CA ARG A 286 15.02 -4.60 8.08
C ARG A 286 13.95 -5.41 7.35
N LEU A 287 14.31 -5.95 6.19
CA LEU A 287 13.39 -6.74 5.38
C LEU A 287 12.89 -7.96 6.16
N PHE A 288 11.64 -8.32 5.93
CA PHE A 288 10.99 -9.39 6.67
C PHE A 288 11.67 -10.74 6.41
N GLY A 289 11.95 -11.52 7.46
CA GLY A 289 12.65 -12.81 7.35
C GLY A 289 14.18 -12.72 7.33
N CYS A 290 14.75 -11.51 7.44
CA CYS A 290 16.17 -11.29 7.66
C CYS A 290 16.53 -11.61 9.12
N SER A 291 17.04 -12.82 9.38
CA SER A 291 17.17 -13.37 10.74
C SER A 291 18.32 -12.77 11.55
N ASN A 292 19.34 -12.26 10.86
CA ASN A 292 20.62 -11.87 11.45
C ASN A 292 20.71 -10.37 11.82
N CYS A 293 19.64 -9.60 11.55
CA CYS A 293 19.65 -8.14 11.67
C CYS A 293 18.56 -7.57 12.57
N THR A 294 17.58 -8.38 12.95
CA THR A 294 16.48 -7.97 13.84
C THR A 294 16.81 -8.12 15.32
N GLY A 295 18.00 -8.63 15.66
CA GLY A 295 18.42 -8.92 17.04
C GLY A 295 17.84 -10.23 17.59
N ASP A 296 17.03 -10.96 16.80
CA ASP A 296 16.43 -12.24 17.20
C ASP A 296 17.46 -13.38 17.21
N VAL A 297 18.50 -13.29 16.37
CA VAL A 297 19.63 -14.23 16.34
C VAL A 297 20.86 -13.53 16.92
N GLN A 298 21.34 -14.01 18.06
CA GLN A 298 22.59 -13.52 18.65
C GLN A 298 23.77 -13.97 17.79
N CYS A 299 24.67 -13.03 17.47
CA CYS A 299 25.94 -13.31 16.80
C CYS A 299 26.92 -14.00 17.77
N LEU A 300 26.69 -15.29 18.01
CA LEU A 300 27.47 -16.10 18.96
C LEU A 300 28.74 -16.69 18.33
N GLY A 301 28.99 -16.42 17.05
CA GLY A 301 30.04 -17.06 16.28
C GLY A 301 29.58 -18.39 15.65
N ALA A 302 30.22 -18.80 14.57
CA ALA A 302 30.01 -20.09 13.92
C ALA A 302 31.30 -20.94 13.96
N GLN A 303 31.17 -22.22 14.30
CA GLN A 303 32.28 -23.18 14.26
C GLN A 303 31.82 -24.49 13.62
N ARG A 304 32.74 -25.23 12.98
CA ARG A 304 32.44 -26.56 12.46
C ARG A 304 32.31 -27.56 13.60
N ARG A 305 31.38 -28.51 13.47
CA ARG A 305 31.20 -29.60 14.43
C ARG A 305 32.31 -30.65 14.33
N SER A 306 32.85 -30.85 13.13
CA SER A 306 33.94 -31.78 12.82
C SER A 306 34.68 -31.28 11.58
N PRO A 307 36.00 -31.51 11.45
CA PRO A 307 36.76 -31.11 10.26
C PRO A 307 36.32 -31.87 9.00
N THR A 308 35.65 -33.01 9.15
CA THR A 308 35.19 -33.86 8.04
C THR A 308 33.72 -33.67 7.66
N LEU A 309 32.93 -32.97 8.47
CA LEU A 309 31.51 -32.71 8.20
C LEU A 309 31.29 -31.20 8.07
N ASP A 310 30.64 -30.79 6.97
CA ASP A 310 30.20 -29.41 6.76
C ASP A 310 28.92 -29.11 7.55
N VAL A 311 29.00 -29.33 8.87
CA VAL A 311 27.93 -29.09 9.83
C VAL A 311 28.41 -28.00 10.76
N TRP A 312 27.75 -26.86 10.70
CA TRP A 312 28.05 -25.68 11.49
C TRP A 312 27.21 -25.65 12.75
N GLN A 313 27.82 -25.20 13.86
CA GLN A 313 27.17 -25.03 15.15
C GLN A 313 27.59 -23.68 15.75
N PRO A 314 26.79 -23.09 16.67
CA PRO A 314 27.19 -21.92 17.42
C PRO A 314 28.53 -22.17 18.12
N CYS A 315 29.35 -21.13 18.26
CA CYS A 315 30.62 -21.31 18.95
C CYS A 315 30.44 -21.79 20.38
N ASN A 316 31.22 -22.79 20.74
CA ASN A 316 31.17 -23.44 22.04
C ASN A 316 32.61 -23.62 22.53
N ALA A 317 32.89 -23.11 23.73
CA ALA A 317 34.23 -23.09 24.32
C ALA A 317 34.86 -24.49 24.51
N SER A 318 34.07 -25.56 24.41
CA SER A 318 34.53 -26.95 24.53
C SER A 318 34.91 -27.62 23.21
N SER A 319 34.71 -26.96 22.06
CA SER A 319 35.08 -27.51 20.75
C SER A 319 36.54 -27.15 20.41
N PRO A 320 37.33 -28.08 19.85
CA PRO A 320 38.70 -27.81 19.41
C PRO A 320 38.79 -27.04 18.08
N GLU A 321 37.67 -26.86 17.38
CA GLU A 321 37.63 -26.16 16.08
C GLU A 321 37.64 -24.63 16.24
N PRO A 322 38.28 -23.88 15.31
CA PRO A 322 38.33 -22.42 15.38
C PRO A 322 36.94 -21.81 15.20
N CYS A 323 36.61 -20.86 16.09
CA CYS A 323 35.38 -20.09 16.04
C CYS A 323 35.50 -18.88 15.10
N LEU A 324 34.57 -18.74 14.15
CA LEU A 324 34.38 -17.50 13.40
C LEU A 324 33.47 -16.54 14.18
N HIS A 325 34.07 -15.60 14.91
CA HIS A 325 33.35 -14.65 15.77
C HIS A 325 32.44 -13.65 15.04
N LEU A 326 32.68 -13.39 13.75
CA LEU A 326 31.89 -12.47 12.92
C LEU A 326 30.84 -13.20 12.08
N ALA A 327 30.46 -14.41 12.47
CA ALA A 327 29.49 -15.21 11.74
C ALA A 327 28.46 -15.84 12.68
N THR A 328 27.28 -16.16 12.14
CA THR A 328 26.24 -16.89 12.86
C THR A 328 25.79 -18.09 12.05
N VAL A 329 25.26 -19.10 12.75
CA VAL A 329 24.69 -20.29 12.12
C VAL A 329 23.21 -20.09 11.91
N LEU A 330 22.81 -20.10 10.64
CA LEU A 330 21.42 -20.04 10.20
C LEU A 330 20.83 -21.43 10.16
N PHE A 331 19.59 -21.55 10.65
CA PHE A 331 18.79 -22.78 10.66
C PHE A 331 19.59 -23.97 11.24
N PRO A 332 19.92 -23.96 12.55
CA PRO A 332 20.62 -25.08 13.16
C PRO A 332 19.79 -26.35 13.00
N MET A 333 20.42 -27.41 12.49
CA MET A 333 19.73 -28.68 12.29
C MET A 333 19.18 -29.20 13.62
N PRO A 334 17.87 -29.47 13.74
CA PRO A 334 17.32 -30.05 14.96
C PRO A 334 17.95 -31.42 15.19
N SER A 335 18.24 -31.78 16.44
CA SER A 335 19.00 -32.97 16.82
C SER A 335 18.40 -34.32 16.35
N MET A 336 17.19 -34.31 15.79
CA MET A 336 16.49 -35.48 15.27
C MET A 336 16.37 -35.53 13.73
N ALA A 337 16.85 -34.53 12.98
CA ALA A 337 16.78 -34.56 11.52
C ALA A 337 17.85 -35.49 10.95
N SER A 338 17.42 -36.56 10.26
CA SER A 338 18.30 -37.58 9.67
C SER A 338 18.70 -37.30 8.22
N VAL A 339 18.12 -36.28 7.57
CA VAL A 339 18.36 -35.96 6.16
C VAL A 339 19.03 -34.58 6.06
N PRO A 340 20.26 -34.50 5.52
CA PRO A 340 20.90 -33.23 5.23
C PRO A 340 20.16 -32.55 4.08
N SER A 341 19.49 -31.43 4.40
CA SER A 341 18.94 -30.52 3.40
C SER A 341 19.88 -29.33 3.24
N PRO A 342 20.09 -28.82 2.01
CA PRO A 342 20.95 -27.65 1.76
C PRO A 342 20.46 -26.35 2.43
N LEU A 343 19.28 -26.38 3.05
CA LEU A 343 18.73 -25.27 3.84
C LEU A 343 19.27 -25.18 5.28
N TYR A 344 19.82 -26.27 5.85
CA TYR A 344 20.28 -26.28 7.25
C TYR A 344 21.79 -26.04 7.37
N ASN A 345 22.20 -25.47 8.50
CA ASN A 345 23.61 -25.22 8.87
C ASN A 345 24.35 -24.27 7.90
N GLN A 346 23.68 -23.22 7.44
CA GLN A 346 24.34 -22.18 6.66
C GLN A 346 25.08 -21.22 7.59
N VAL A 347 26.22 -20.71 7.15
CA VAL A 347 26.97 -19.68 7.89
C VAL A 347 26.83 -18.35 7.20
N ALA A 348 26.48 -17.33 7.97
CA ALA A 348 26.32 -15.96 7.49
C ALA A 348 27.20 -15.01 8.30
N PRO A 349 27.85 -14.01 7.68
CA PRO A 349 28.48 -12.94 8.43
C PRO A 349 27.42 -12.19 9.27
N CYS A 350 27.75 -11.78 10.48
CA CYS A 350 26.78 -11.11 11.35
C CYS A 350 26.37 -9.74 10.80
N GLY A 351 25.09 -9.38 10.94
CA GLY A 351 24.57 -8.16 10.34
C GLY A 351 24.43 -8.24 8.81
N HIS A 352 24.40 -9.45 8.25
CA HIS A 352 24.18 -9.70 6.84
C HIS A 352 23.10 -10.77 6.67
N CYS A 353 22.20 -10.58 5.70
CA CYS A 353 21.11 -11.51 5.45
C CYS A 353 21.29 -12.26 4.12
N PRO A 354 22.00 -13.42 4.12
CA PRO A 354 22.20 -14.21 2.91
C PRO A 354 20.91 -14.86 2.40
N GLU A 355 19.84 -14.84 3.21
CA GLU A 355 18.50 -15.27 2.82
C GLU A 355 17.94 -14.48 1.63
N TRP A 356 18.45 -13.27 1.41
CA TRP A 356 18.00 -12.34 0.40
C TRP A 356 19.00 -12.24 -0.76
N PRO A 357 18.83 -13.01 -1.85
CA PRO A 357 19.69 -12.88 -3.02
C PRO A 357 19.48 -11.52 -3.70
N ALA A 358 20.51 -11.02 -4.38
CA ALA A 358 20.51 -9.71 -5.05
C ALA A 358 19.29 -9.49 -5.96
N VAL A 359 18.93 -10.51 -6.74
CA VAL A 359 17.77 -10.47 -7.64
C VAL A 359 16.46 -10.25 -6.87
N GLU A 360 16.32 -10.84 -5.69
CA GLU A 360 15.11 -10.69 -4.87
C GLU A 360 15.04 -9.30 -4.23
N VAL A 361 16.16 -8.79 -3.69
CA VAL A 361 16.24 -7.43 -3.13
C VAL A 361 15.95 -6.38 -4.20
N ALA A 362 16.55 -6.52 -5.39
CA ALA A 362 16.29 -5.66 -6.53
C ALA A 362 14.81 -5.70 -6.93
N SER A 363 14.20 -6.89 -7.01
CA SER A 363 12.78 -7.03 -7.33
C SER A 363 11.86 -6.40 -6.27
N TYR A 364 12.22 -6.48 -4.99
CA TYR A 364 11.47 -5.87 -3.90
C TYR A 364 11.53 -4.34 -3.96
N MET A 365 12.72 -3.77 -4.17
CA MET A 365 12.91 -2.33 -4.31
C MET A 365 12.19 -1.79 -5.55
N GLN A 366 12.30 -2.50 -6.68
CA GLN A 366 11.59 -2.15 -7.91
C GLN A 366 10.07 -2.04 -7.67
N ARG A 367 9.48 -3.03 -7.00
CA ARG A 367 8.04 -3.03 -6.71
C ARG A 367 7.60 -1.97 -5.72
N SER A 368 8.45 -1.67 -4.74
CA SER A 368 8.21 -0.56 -3.80
C SER A 368 8.18 0.77 -4.54
N LEU A 369 9.10 0.99 -5.49
CA LEU A 369 9.13 2.18 -6.33
C LEU A 369 7.97 2.23 -7.34
N ASP A 370 7.59 1.09 -7.92
CA ASP A 370 6.40 0.99 -8.76
C ASP A 370 5.13 1.37 -7.99
N LEU A 371 5.00 0.93 -6.72
CA LEU A 371 3.89 1.32 -5.85
C LEU A 371 3.86 2.83 -5.62
N VAL A 372 5.02 3.46 -5.39
CA VAL A 372 5.15 4.92 -5.28
C VAL A 372 4.75 5.61 -6.58
N GLY A 373 5.16 5.08 -7.73
CA GLY A 373 4.76 5.56 -9.05
C GLY A 373 3.24 5.49 -9.26
N ILE A 374 2.61 4.37 -8.89
CA ILE A 374 1.15 4.20 -8.95
C ILE A 374 0.44 5.19 -8.04
N LEU A 375 0.92 5.37 -6.80
CA LEU A 375 0.39 6.36 -5.87
C LEU A 375 0.47 7.78 -6.44
N CYS A 376 1.60 8.14 -7.08
CA CYS A 376 1.77 9.42 -7.75
C CYS A 376 0.74 9.61 -8.88
N LEU A 377 0.52 8.58 -9.71
CA LEU A 377 -0.47 8.63 -10.79
C LEU A 377 -1.91 8.73 -10.27
N VAL A 378 -2.24 8.04 -9.19
CA VAL A 378 -3.54 8.13 -8.53
C VAL A 378 -3.77 9.53 -7.99
N ASN A 379 -2.79 10.11 -7.29
CA ASN A 379 -2.86 11.48 -6.80
C ASN A 379 -2.95 12.51 -7.94
N TRP A 380 -2.20 12.28 -9.02
CA TRP A 380 -2.28 13.10 -10.23
C TRP A 380 -3.71 13.10 -10.81
N LEU A 381 -4.35 11.93 -10.91
CA LEU A 381 -5.72 11.82 -11.39
C LEU A 381 -6.71 12.60 -10.50
N PHE A 382 -6.57 12.53 -9.18
CA PHE A 382 -7.43 13.30 -8.26
C PHE A 382 -7.25 14.80 -8.41
N LEU A 383 -6.01 15.27 -8.53
CA LEU A 383 -5.74 16.68 -8.77
C LEU A 383 -6.24 17.15 -10.14
N ALA A 384 -6.18 16.29 -11.16
CA ALA A 384 -6.75 16.59 -12.47
C ALA A 384 -8.27 16.76 -12.39
N ILE A 385 -8.97 15.90 -11.64
CA ILE A 385 -10.41 16.05 -11.36
C ILE A 385 -10.70 17.35 -10.62
N ALA A 386 -9.91 17.68 -9.58
CA ALA A 386 -10.05 18.91 -8.83
C ALA A 386 -9.81 20.16 -9.69
N LEU A 387 -8.85 20.11 -10.62
CA LEU A 387 -8.58 21.16 -11.59
C LEU A 387 -9.78 21.36 -12.53
N VAL A 388 -10.31 20.27 -13.11
CA VAL A 388 -11.49 20.33 -13.97
C VAL A 388 -12.69 20.89 -13.20
N ALA A 389 -12.90 20.48 -11.96
CA ALA A 389 -13.95 21.02 -11.09
C ALA A 389 -13.80 22.52 -10.88
N ALA A 390 -12.60 23.00 -10.57
CA ALA A 390 -12.31 24.42 -10.39
C ALA A 390 -12.52 25.23 -11.69
N LEU A 391 -12.11 24.70 -12.85
CA LEU A 391 -12.31 25.35 -14.15
C LEU A 391 -13.79 25.42 -14.54
N ILE A 392 -14.55 24.34 -14.34
CA ILE A 392 -16.00 24.32 -14.57
C ILE A 392 -16.69 25.32 -13.65
N LEU A 393 -16.36 25.33 -12.35
CA LEU A 393 -16.93 26.26 -11.39
C LEU A 393 -16.63 27.71 -11.80
N ARG A 394 -15.37 28.01 -12.17
CA ARG A 394 -14.96 29.33 -12.66
C ARG A 394 -15.73 29.76 -13.90
N ARG A 395 -15.93 28.87 -14.88
CA ARG A 395 -16.76 29.16 -16.08
C ARG A 395 -18.23 29.35 -15.72
N SER A 396 -18.79 28.56 -14.82
CA SER A 396 -20.18 28.71 -14.39
C SER A 396 -20.44 30.07 -13.72
N LEU A 397 -19.43 30.62 -13.05
CA LEU A 397 -19.50 31.97 -12.47
C LEU A 397 -19.44 33.08 -13.53
N GLN A 398 -19.04 32.81 -14.79
CA GLN A 398 -19.07 33.79 -15.88
C GLN A 398 -20.49 34.19 -16.27
N GLY A 399 -21.43 33.23 -16.24
CA GLY A 399 -22.85 33.48 -16.51
C GLY A 399 -23.63 34.07 -15.33
N TYR A 400 -23.07 34.02 -14.11
CA TYR A 400 -23.58 34.74 -12.94
C TYR A 400 -23.10 36.21 -13.00
N GLN A 401 -23.50 36.97 -14.02
CA GLN A 401 -23.48 38.43 -13.90
C GLN A 401 -24.61 38.84 -12.97
N THR A 402 -24.24 39.19 -11.73
CA THR A 402 -24.78 40.33 -10.96
C THR A 402 -26.22 40.77 -11.28
N GLU A 403 -27.23 39.99 -10.89
CA GLU A 403 -28.61 40.49 -10.73
C GLU A 403 -28.85 41.15 -9.35
N SER A 404 -27.80 41.45 -8.59
CA SER A 404 -27.95 42.25 -7.37
C SER A 404 -26.62 42.87 -6.95
N ILE A 405 -26.38 44.09 -7.42
CA ILE A 405 -26.05 45.23 -6.55
C ILE A 405 -26.84 46.42 -7.09
#